data_AF-A0A2H0J127-F1
#
_entry.id   AF-A0A2H0J127-F1
#
_cell.length_a   1.000
_cell.length_b   1.000
_cell.length_c   1.000
_cell.angle_alpha   90.00
_cell.angle_beta   90.00
_cell.angle_gamma   90.00
#
_symmetry.space_group_name_H-M   'P 1'
#
loop_
_entity.id
_entity.type
_entity.pdbx_description
1 polymer ?
#
loop_
_entity_poly.entity_id
_entity_poly.type
_entity_poly.pdbx_seq_one_letter_code
_entity_poly.pdbx_strand_id
1 'polypeptide(L)'
;MDITQALPLLGGISPQVFMQRYWQKKPLLVRQAVPGFKPLLSRAELFVLAAHEDAQTRMVIQTPGKKAGWALKYGPFERRALPPLKQPGWTILVQGVDLHHDGAHQLMNQFRFVPDA
;
A
#
# COMPACT_ATOMS: atom_id res chain seq x y z
N MET A 1 -1.55 13.16 20.24
CA MET A 1 -2.82 12.80 19.57
C MET A 1 -3.84 12.52 20.66
N ASP A 2 -5.04 13.09 20.59
CA ASP A 2 -6.13 12.72 21.50
C ASP A 2 -6.76 11.40 21.04
N ILE A 3 -6.64 10.36 21.86
CA ILE A 3 -7.12 9.01 21.54
C ILE A 3 -8.63 8.83 21.78
N THR A 4 -9.29 9.84 22.36
CA THR A 4 -10.72 9.84 22.68
C THR A 4 -11.56 10.54 21.61
N GLN A 5 -10.92 11.39 20.80
CA GLN A 5 -11.57 12.09 19.70
C GLN A 5 -11.84 11.18 18.49
N ALA A 6 -13.03 11.31 17.90
CA ALA A 6 -13.40 10.61 16.68
C ALA A 6 -12.56 11.06 15.48
N LEU A 7 -12.09 10.10 14.67
CA LEU A 7 -11.29 10.37 13.47
C LEU A 7 -12.03 9.89 12.20
N PRO A 8 -12.07 10.69 11.12
CA PRO A 8 -12.55 10.24 9.81
C PRO A 8 -11.82 8.98 9.31
N LEU A 9 -10.50 8.91 9.59
CA LEU A 9 -9.65 7.76 9.27
C LEU A 9 -10.16 6.43 9.83
N LEU A 10 -10.88 6.49 10.94
CA LEU A 10 -11.43 5.33 11.65
C LEU A 10 -12.96 5.19 11.45
N GLY A 11 -13.55 6.00 10.57
CA GLY A 11 -14.98 5.98 10.31
C GLY A 11 -15.80 6.66 11.40
N GLY A 12 -15.24 7.70 12.03
CA GLY A 12 -15.93 8.48 13.07
C GLY A 12 -15.89 7.86 14.46
N ILE A 13 -15.12 6.80 14.68
CA ILE A 13 -14.79 6.31 16.02
C ILE A 13 -13.44 6.87 16.47
N SER A 14 -13.19 6.84 17.78
CA SER A 14 -11.91 7.23 18.34
C SER A 14 -10.88 6.11 18.25
N PRO A 15 -9.57 6.44 18.26
CA PRO A 15 -8.52 5.43 18.39
C PRO A 15 -8.73 4.48 19.57
N GLN A 16 -9.19 4.96 20.72
CA GLN A 16 -9.49 4.12 21.88
C GLN A 16 -10.54 3.03 21.54
N VAL A 17 -11.64 3.42 20.89
CA VAL A 17 -12.70 2.48 20.48
C VAL A 17 -12.17 1.50 19.43
N PHE A 18 -11.36 1.99 18.48
CA PHE A 18 -10.72 1.16 17.47
C PHE A 18 -9.82 0.08 18.10
N MET A 19 -8.91 0.48 18.99
CA MET A 19 -7.99 -0.41 19.70
C MET A 19 -8.72 -1.44 20.55
N GLN A 20 -9.82 -1.05 21.22
CA GLN A 20 -10.59 -1.95 22.06
C GLN A 20 -11.41 -2.96 21.25
N ARG A 21 -12.03 -2.57 20.13
CA ARG A 21 -13.05 -3.38 19.44
C ARG A 21 -12.60 -4.03 18.13
N TYR A 22 -11.56 -3.52 17.48
CA TYR A 22 -11.18 -3.93 16.12
C TYR A 22 -9.74 -4.37 16.00
N TRP A 23 -8.79 -3.63 16.59
CA TRP A 23 -7.37 -3.94 16.48
C TRP A 23 -7.06 -5.38 16.91
N GLN A 24 -6.48 -6.16 16.01
CA GLN A 24 -6.20 -7.60 16.16
C GLN A 24 -7.41 -8.48 16.57
N LYS A 25 -8.65 -8.03 16.29
CA LYS A 25 -9.89 -8.75 16.64
C LYS A 25 -10.77 -9.03 15.45
N LYS A 26 -11.10 -8.01 14.65
CA LYS A 26 -11.98 -8.15 13.49
C LYS A 26 -11.73 -7.06 12.44
N PRO A 27 -11.97 -7.34 11.15
CA PRO A 27 -11.80 -6.35 10.10
C PRO A 27 -12.81 -5.20 10.24
N LEU A 28 -12.41 -4.01 9.77
CA LEU A 28 -13.23 -2.81 9.68
C LEU A 28 -13.05 -2.18 8.30
N LEU A 29 -14.14 -1.99 7.56
CA LEU A 29 -14.15 -1.24 6.30
C LEU A 29 -14.56 0.21 6.59
N VAL A 30 -13.63 1.15 6.42
CA VAL A 30 -13.90 2.59 6.53
C VAL A 30 -14.01 3.19 5.13
N ARG A 31 -15.22 3.64 4.76
CA ARG A 31 -15.43 4.34 3.48
C ARG A 31 -14.95 5.79 3.62
N GLN A 32 -14.24 6.29 2.61
CA GLN A 32 -13.70 7.67 2.61
C GLN A 32 -12.83 7.98 3.85
N ALA A 33 -12.02 7.01 4.30
CA ALA A 33 -11.14 7.18 5.46
C ALA A 33 -10.18 8.38 5.32
N VAL A 34 -9.72 8.63 4.09
CA VAL A 34 -8.95 9.81 3.70
C VAL A 34 -9.78 10.57 2.65
N PRO A 35 -10.59 11.57 3.06
CA PRO A 35 -11.40 12.34 2.14
C PRO A 35 -10.56 13.00 1.05
N GLY A 36 -10.99 12.88 -0.21
CA GLY A 36 -10.27 13.48 -1.34
C GLY A 36 -8.93 12.84 -1.67
N PHE A 37 -8.69 11.60 -1.23
CA PHE A 37 -7.44 10.89 -1.51
C PHE A 37 -7.13 10.85 -3.01
N LYS A 38 -5.89 11.23 -3.34
CA LYS A 38 -5.29 11.07 -4.67
C LYS A 38 -4.07 10.16 -4.55
N PRO A 39 -3.70 9.41 -5.61
CA PRO A 39 -2.48 8.62 -5.60
C PRO A 39 -1.29 9.48 -5.20
N LEU A 40 -0.52 9.01 -4.22
CA LEU A 40 0.66 9.71 -3.71
C LEU A 40 1.80 9.74 -4.71
N LEU A 41 1.87 8.72 -5.55
CA LEU A 41 2.85 8.55 -6.61
C LEU A 41 2.13 8.31 -7.93
N SER A 42 2.67 8.91 -8.98
CA SER A 42 2.35 8.52 -10.33
C SER A 42 2.91 7.12 -10.63
N ARG A 43 2.38 6.52 -11.69
CA ARG A 43 2.88 5.23 -12.18
C ARG A 43 4.35 5.31 -12.63
N ALA A 44 4.77 6.45 -13.18
CA ALA A 44 6.14 6.64 -13.65
C ALA A 44 7.11 6.65 -12.48
N GLU A 45 6.80 7.40 -11.42
CA GLU A 45 7.62 7.45 -10.20
C GLU A 45 7.70 6.08 -9.51
N LEU A 46 6.60 5.33 -9.48
CA LEU A 46 6.60 3.95 -8.96
C LEU A 46 7.56 3.04 -9.74
N PHE A 47 7.67 3.19 -11.07
CA PHE A 47 8.60 2.40 -11.87
C PHE A 47 10.06 2.82 -11.70
N VAL A 48 10.32 4.10 -11.45
CA VAL A 48 11.67 4.56 -11.08
C VAL A 48 12.08 3.91 -9.76
N LEU A 49 11.21 3.93 -8.74
CA LEU A 49 11.45 3.23 -7.48
C LEU A 49 11.63 1.72 -7.68
N ALA A 50 10.85 1.12 -8.57
CA ALA A 50 10.94 -0.32 -8.82
C ALA A 50 12.26 -0.78 -9.46
N ALA A 51 12.98 0.13 -10.11
CA ALA A 51 14.30 -0.14 -10.70
C ALA A 51 15.46 0.12 -9.72
N HIS A 52 15.19 0.72 -8.56
CA HIS A 52 16.23 1.06 -7.59
C HIS A 52 16.74 -0.19 -6.85
N GLU A 53 18.06 -0.34 -6.71
CA GLU A 53 18.67 -1.53 -6.07
C GLU A 53 18.30 -1.67 -4.59
N ASP A 54 18.20 -0.55 -3.87
CA ASP A 54 17.81 -0.52 -2.46
C ASP A 54 16.31 -0.79 -2.23
N ALA A 55 15.48 -0.76 -3.29
CA ALA A 55 14.05 -0.99 -3.18
C ALA A 55 13.72 -2.48 -3.31
N GLN A 56 13.14 -3.06 -2.26
CA GLN A 56 12.63 -4.43 -2.34
C GLN A 56 11.37 -4.48 -3.21
N THR A 57 11.50 -5.10 -4.38
CA THR A 57 10.45 -5.12 -5.39
C THR A 57 10.14 -6.54 -5.82
N ARG A 58 8.86 -6.81 -6.06
CA ARG A 58 8.38 -8.11 -6.53
C ARG A 58 7.27 -7.94 -7.56
N MET A 59 7.24 -8.82 -8.54
CA MET A 59 6.20 -8.87 -9.57
C MET A 59 5.49 -10.21 -9.51
N VAL A 60 4.16 -10.17 -9.40
CA VAL A 60 3.29 -11.34 -9.40
C VAL A 60 2.59 -11.39 -10.75
N ILE A 61 2.69 -12.52 -11.43
CA ILE A 61 2.10 -12.75 -12.75
C ILE A 61 1.18 -13.97 -12.68
N GLN A 62 -0.04 -13.80 -13.16
CA GLN A 62 -1.03 -14.83 -13.37
C GLN A 62 -1.14 -15.12 -14.87
N THR A 63 -0.87 -16.36 -15.26
CA THR A 63 -1.08 -16.81 -16.64
C THR A 63 -2.47 -17.46 -16.74
N PRO A 64 -3.34 -16.98 -17.65
CA PRO A 64 -4.68 -17.55 -17.83
C PRO A 64 -4.62 -18.98 -18.37
N GLY A 65 -5.60 -19.81 -17.98
CA GLY A 65 -5.71 -21.21 -18.40
C GLY A 65 -6.72 -21.98 -17.55
N LYS A 66 -7.03 -23.24 -17.90
CA LYS A 66 -7.95 -24.11 -17.12
C LYS A 66 -7.51 -24.28 -15.66
N LYS A 67 -6.20 -24.24 -15.41
CA LYS A 67 -5.59 -23.98 -14.10
C LYS A 67 -4.73 -22.73 -14.28
N ALA A 68 -5.01 -21.68 -13.51
CA ALA A 68 -4.21 -20.46 -13.56
C ALA A 68 -2.79 -20.76 -13.06
N GLY A 69 -1.78 -20.40 -13.87
CA GLY A 69 -0.38 -20.46 -13.46
C GLY A 69 -0.01 -19.21 -12.68
N TRP A 70 0.86 -19.34 -11.68
CA TRP A 70 1.39 -18.21 -10.92
C TRP A 70 2.92 -18.18 -10.99
N ALA A 71 3.47 -17.00 -11.25
CA ALA A 71 4.90 -16.74 -11.22
C ALA A 71 5.20 -15.54 -10.33
N LEU A 72 6.27 -15.64 -9.55
CA LEU A 72 6.82 -14.58 -8.73
C LEU A 72 8.22 -14.24 -9.26
N LYS A 73 8.47 -12.96 -9.52
CA LYS A 73 9.79 -12.44 -9.85
C LYS A 73 10.21 -11.43 -8.77
N TYR A 74 11.49 -11.36 -8.51
CA TYR A 74 12.11 -10.34 -7.66
C TYR A 74 12.86 -9.34 -8.54
N GLY A 75 12.81 -8.07 -8.16
CA GLY A 75 13.52 -7.02 -8.88
C GLY A 75 14.96 -6.83 -8.41
N PRO A 76 15.59 -5.70 -8.78
CA PRO A 76 14.98 -4.53 -9.40
C PRO A 76 14.40 -4.80 -10.81
N PHE A 77 13.41 -4.01 -11.21
CA PHE A 77 12.75 -4.13 -12.51
C PHE A 77 12.94 -2.88 -13.36
N GLU A 78 13.82 -2.99 -14.35
CA GLU A 78 13.89 -2.01 -15.43
C GLU A 78 12.57 -1.89 -16.18
N ARG A 79 12.28 -0.70 -16.71
CA ARG A 79 11.00 -0.43 -17.40
C ARG A 79 10.70 -1.40 -18.54
N ARG A 80 11.75 -1.83 -19.25
CA ARG A 80 11.72 -2.81 -20.36
C ARG A 80 11.46 -4.26 -19.92
N ALA A 81 11.71 -4.59 -18.65
CA ALA A 81 11.46 -5.92 -18.10
C ALA A 81 10.00 -6.10 -17.64
N LEU A 82 9.23 -5.00 -17.56
CA LEU A 82 7.83 -5.02 -17.19
C LEU A 82 6.94 -5.42 -18.38
N PRO A 83 5.89 -6.23 -18.16
CA PRO A 83 4.90 -6.48 -19.19
C PRO A 83 4.22 -5.18 -19.67
N PRO A 84 3.58 -5.19 -20.86
CA PRO A 84 2.76 -4.08 -21.31
C PRO A 84 1.70 -3.70 -20.27
N LEU A 85 1.51 -2.41 -20.02
CA LEU A 85 0.56 -1.92 -19.00
C LEU A 85 -0.90 -2.31 -19.26
N LYS A 86 -1.24 -2.56 -20.53
CA LYS A 86 -2.58 -3.00 -20.95
C LYS A 86 -2.77 -4.51 -20.80
N GLN A 87 -1.69 -5.28 -20.60
CA GLN A 87 -1.78 -6.71 -20.37
C GLN A 87 -2.34 -6.95 -18.96
N PRO A 88 -3.47 -7.67 -18.81
CA PRO A 88 -4.01 -8.03 -17.51
C PRO A 88 -3.18 -9.15 -16.86
N GLY A 89 -3.47 -9.43 -15.58
CA GLY A 89 -2.91 -10.59 -14.89
C GLY A 89 -1.50 -10.39 -14.34
N TRP A 90 -1.04 -9.16 -14.15
CA TRP A 90 0.20 -8.91 -13.42
C TRP A 90 0.10 -7.69 -12.51
N THR A 91 0.92 -7.68 -11.48
CA THR A 91 1.07 -6.55 -10.56
C THR A 91 2.50 -6.45 -10.05
N ILE A 92 2.94 -5.23 -9.76
CA ILE A 92 4.23 -4.96 -9.12
C ILE A 92 3.98 -4.42 -7.71
N LEU A 93 4.78 -4.87 -6.75
CA LEU A 93 4.78 -4.40 -5.39
C LEU A 93 6.17 -3.85 -5.06
N VAL A 94 6.19 -2.63 -4.53
CA VAL A 94 7.40 -1.92 -4.07
C VAL A 94 7.25 -1.75 -2.56
N GLN A 95 8.22 -2.20 -1.79
CA GLN A 95 8.22 -2.09 -0.33
C GLN A 95 8.98 -0.84 0.13
N GLY A 96 8.69 -0.35 1.33
CA GLY A 96 9.42 0.76 1.96
C GLY A 96 9.25 2.10 1.22
N VAL A 97 8.17 2.28 0.47
CA VAL A 97 7.92 3.50 -0.31
C VAL A 97 7.90 4.75 0.58
N ASP A 98 7.47 4.62 1.84
CA ASP A 98 7.49 5.69 2.84
C ASP A 98 8.91 6.17 3.18
N LEU A 99 9.94 5.34 3.01
CA LEU A 99 11.34 5.75 3.20
C LEU A 99 11.87 6.60 2.03
N HIS A 100 11.21 6.55 0.88
CA HIS A 100 11.63 7.23 -0.35
C HIS A 100 10.66 8.34 -0.79
N HIS A 101 9.50 8.49 -0.14
CA HIS A 101 8.47 9.43 -0.55
C HIS A 101 7.74 10.07 0.63
N ASP A 102 7.91 11.39 0.79
CA ASP A 102 7.35 12.16 1.90
C ASP A 102 5.82 12.04 2.02
N GLY A 103 5.09 12.02 0.90
CA GLY A 103 3.64 11.86 0.95
C GLY A 103 3.20 10.49 1.50
N ALA A 104 4.01 9.44 1.27
CA ALA A 104 3.74 8.11 1.81
C ALA A 104 4.09 8.06 3.29
N HIS A 105 5.20 8.68 3.69
CA HIS A 105 5.55 8.87 5.09
C HIS A 105 4.47 9.64 5.87
N GLN A 106 3.96 10.74 5.31
CA GLN A 106 2.89 11.55 5.91
C GLN A 106 1.58 10.77 6.05
N LEU A 107 1.21 9.96 5.04
CA LEU A 107 0.04 9.08 5.14
C LEU A 107 0.19 8.08 6.29
N MET A 108 1.37 7.46 6.43
CA MET A 108 1.66 6.53 7.53
C MET A 108 1.57 7.23 8.90
N ASN A 109 2.02 8.48 8.99
CA ASN A 109 1.94 9.27 10.23
C ASN A 109 0.51 9.59 10.70
N GLN A 110 -0.51 9.41 9.87
CA GLN A 110 -1.90 9.52 10.31
C GLN A 110 -2.32 8.38 11.26
N PHE A 111 -1.54 7.29 11.32
CA PHE A 111 -1.82 6.09 12.13
C PHE A 111 -1.05 6.02 13.45
N ARG A 112 -0.45 7.13 13.92
CA ARG A 112 0.39 7.21 15.15
C ARG A 112 -0.33 6.92 16.48
N PHE A 113 -1.63 6.60 16.45
CA PHE A 113 -2.30 6.00 17.62
C PHE A 113 -1.90 4.54 17.84
N VAL A 114 -1.32 3.88 16.82
CA VAL A 114 -0.65 2.60 16.96
C VAL A 114 0.80 2.89 17.39
N PRO A 115 1.32 2.24 18.46
CA PRO A 115 2.71 2.38 18.86
C PRO A 115 3.68 1.98 17.75
N ASP A 116 4.80 2.68 17.65
CA ASP A 116 5.94 2.23 16.86
C ASP A 116 6.54 0.96 17.48
N ALA A 117 6.88 0.00 16.63
CA ALA A 117 7.52 -1.26 17.03
C ALA A 117 9.04 -1.09 17.18
#